data_AF-A0A8B6XM84-F1
#
_entry.id   AF-A0A8B6XM84-F1
#
_cell.length_a   1.000
_cell.length_b   1.000
_cell.length_c   1.000
_cell.angle_alpha   90.00
_cell.angle_beta   90.00
_cell.angle_gamma   90.00
#
_symmetry.space_group_name_H-M   'P 1'
#
loop_
_entity.id
_entity.type
_entity.pdbx_description
1 polymer ?
#
loop_
_entity_poly.entity_id
_entity_poly.type
_entity_poly.pdbx_seq_one_letter_code
_entity_poly.pdbx_strand_id
1 'polypeptide(L)'
;MPIMLRSSNCVLAGKNEIELAKLNECPIDPGGYFVVRGSEKVLLIQEQLSKNRMIVELDTKNHQVSCSVTSATHEVKSRTAVIQKHGKFYLKHNSFTE
;
A
#
# COMPACT_ATOMS: atom_id res chain seq x y z
N MET A 1 -19.15 2.75 -8.16
CA MET A 1 -17.82 2.30 -7.71
C MET A 1 -17.63 0.86 -8.19
N PRO A 2 -16.54 0.49 -8.87
CA PRO A 2 -16.29 -0.89 -9.28
C PRO A 2 -16.18 -1.82 -8.06
N ILE A 3 -16.74 -3.03 -8.16
CA ILE A 3 -16.74 -4.04 -7.09
C ILE A 3 -15.83 -5.19 -7.52
N MET A 4 -15.02 -5.70 -6.58
CA MET A 4 -14.17 -6.86 -6.81
C MET A 4 -15.03 -8.13 -6.91
N LEU A 5 -14.78 -8.98 -7.91
CA LEU A 5 -15.50 -10.23 -8.05
C LEU A 5 -15.25 -11.13 -6.84
N ARG A 6 -16.33 -11.78 -6.36
CA ARG A 6 -16.37 -12.61 -5.14
C ARG A 6 -16.11 -11.89 -3.80
N SER A 7 -16.01 -10.56 -3.78
CA SER A 7 -16.02 -9.78 -2.53
C SER A 7 -17.40 -9.77 -1.85
N SER A 8 -17.50 -9.34 -0.60
CA SER A 8 -18.76 -9.31 0.18
C SER A 8 -19.92 -8.57 -0.49
N ASN A 9 -19.63 -7.58 -1.33
CA ASN A 9 -20.64 -6.79 -2.05
C ASN A 9 -20.88 -7.28 -3.49
N CYS A 10 -20.24 -8.37 -3.92
CA CYS A 10 -20.42 -8.95 -5.24
C CYS A 10 -21.63 -9.90 -5.26
N VAL A 11 -22.37 -9.93 -6.36
CA VAL A 11 -23.47 -10.91 -6.56
C VAL A 11 -22.98 -12.36 -6.49
N LEU A 12 -21.70 -12.61 -6.75
CA LEU A 12 -21.08 -13.95 -6.71
C LEU A 12 -20.65 -14.39 -5.31
N ALA A 13 -20.80 -13.55 -4.30
CA ALA A 13 -20.37 -13.85 -2.93
C ALA A 13 -21.14 -15.04 -2.33
N GLY A 14 -20.42 -16.04 -1.85
CA GLY A 14 -21.01 -17.19 -1.14
C GLY A 14 -21.90 -18.10 -1.98
N LYS A 15 -21.89 -17.96 -3.31
CA LYS A 15 -22.69 -18.79 -4.21
C LYS A 15 -22.06 -20.17 -4.39
N ASN A 16 -22.91 -21.19 -4.44
CA ASN A 16 -22.51 -22.56 -4.75
C ASN A 16 -22.30 -22.73 -6.27
N GLU A 17 -21.61 -23.80 -6.68
CA GLU A 17 -21.27 -24.07 -8.09
C GLU A 17 -22.49 -24.05 -9.02
N ILE A 18 -23.63 -24.59 -8.56
CA ILE A 18 -24.90 -24.60 -9.30
C ILE A 18 -25.43 -23.17 -9.52
N GLU A 19 -25.28 -22.30 -8.52
CA GLU A 19 -25.75 -20.91 -8.61
C GLU A 19 -24.84 -20.06 -9.49
N LEU A 20 -23.53 -20.35 -9.50
CA LEU A 20 -22.57 -19.74 -10.42
C LEU A 20 -22.84 -20.17 -11.87
N ALA A 21 -23.11 -21.46 -12.09
CA ALA A 21 -23.49 -21.97 -13.41
C ALA A 21 -24.76 -21.30 -13.94
N LYS A 22 -25.76 -21.04 -13.09
CA LYS A 22 -26.98 -20.28 -13.46
C LYS A 22 -26.70 -18.83 -13.87
N LEU A 23 -25.58 -18.27 -13.42
CA LEU A 23 -25.13 -16.91 -13.76
C LEU A 23 -24.13 -16.90 -14.93
N ASN A 24 -23.87 -18.05 -15.56
CA ASN A 24 -22.84 -18.23 -16.60
C ASN A 24 -21.42 -17.90 -16.11
N GLU A 25 -21.17 -18.08 -14.81
CA GLU A 25 -19.88 -17.83 -14.19
C GLU A 25 -19.14 -19.14 -13.92
N CYS A 26 -17.81 -19.10 -14.05
CA CYS A 26 -16.98 -20.27 -13.81
C CYS A 26 -16.82 -20.54 -12.30
N PRO A 27 -17.13 -21.76 -11.80
CA PRO A 27 -16.95 -22.08 -10.37
C PRO A 27 -15.47 -22.10 -9.95
N ILE A 28 -14.56 -22.38 -10.88
CA ILE A 28 -13.11 -22.51 -10.62
C ILE A 28 -12.38 -21.16 -10.76
N ASP A 29 -13.06 -20.10 -11.22
CA ASP A 29 -12.46 -18.76 -11.28
C ASP A 29 -12.05 -18.28 -9.87
N PRO A 30 -10.80 -17.89 -9.60
CA PRO A 30 -10.42 -17.42 -8.28
C PRO A 30 -11.13 -16.12 -7.86
N GLY A 31 -11.61 -15.30 -8.80
CA GLY A 31 -12.11 -13.95 -8.51
C GLY A 31 -10.99 -13.00 -8.06
N GLY A 32 -11.31 -11.96 -7.29
CA GLY A 32 -10.30 -11.04 -6.74
C GLY A 32 -9.81 -9.94 -7.70
N TYR A 33 -10.41 -9.86 -8.88
CA TYR A 33 -10.17 -8.82 -9.88
C TYR A 33 -11.41 -7.95 -10.11
N PHE A 34 -11.26 -6.91 -10.92
CA PHE A 34 -12.31 -5.96 -11.27
C PHE A 34 -12.56 -6.02 -12.77
N VAL A 35 -13.82 -5.95 -13.19
CA VAL A 35 -14.18 -5.76 -14.60
C VAL A 35 -14.44 -4.27 -14.84
N VAL A 36 -13.58 -3.64 -15.64
CA VAL A 36 -13.67 -2.20 -15.98
C VAL A 36 -13.71 -2.07 -17.49
N ARG A 37 -14.81 -1.53 -18.02
CA ARG A 37 -15.05 -1.37 -19.48
C ARG A 37 -14.89 -2.70 -20.26
N GLY A 38 -15.39 -3.79 -19.69
CA GLY A 38 -15.31 -5.13 -20.30
C GLY A 38 -13.93 -5.78 -20.25
N SER A 39 -12.94 -5.16 -19.59
CA SER A 39 -11.62 -5.75 -19.36
C SER A 39 -11.44 -6.12 -17.89
N GLU A 40 -10.89 -7.30 -17.65
CA GLU A 40 -10.48 -7.76 -16.32
C GLU A 40 -9.16 -7.08 -15.91
N LYS A 41 -9.13 -6.56 -14.69
CA LYS A 41 -8.00 -5.80 -14.12
C LYS A 41 -7.79 -6.23 -12.68
N VAL A 42 -6.56 -6.58 -12.33
CA VAL A 42 -6.17 -6.91 -10.96
C VAL A 42 -5.33 -5.78 -10.36
N LEU A 43 -5.50 -5.52 -9.06
CA LEU A 43 -4.60 -4.65 -8.31
C LEU A 43 -3.47 -5.51 -7.74
N LEU A 44 -2.25 -5.26 -8.19
CA LEU A 44 -1.07 -5.95 -7.67
C LEU A 44 -0.72 -5.43 -6.29
N ILE A 45 -0.44 -6.35 -5.37
CA ILE A 45 0.04 -6.01 -4.03
C ILE A 45 1.44 -5.40 -4.18
N GLN A 46 1.64 -4.24 -3.57
CA GLN A 46 2.92 -3.56 -3.53
C GLN A 46 3.52 -3.65 -2.14
N GLU A 47 4.77 -4.11 -2.07
CA GLU A 47 5.56 -4.00 -0.85
C GLU A 47 5.85 -2.52 -0.57
N GLN A 48 5.71 -2.12 0.70
CA GLN A 48 6.02 -0.76 1.14
C GLN A 48 6.88 -0.82 2.39
N LEU A 49 7.75 0.19 2.57
CA LEU A 49 8.48 0.37 3.81
C LEU A 49 7.53 0.49 5.00
N SER A 50 7.97 -0.03 6.13
CA SER A 50 7.22 0.04 7.38
C SER A 50 6.92 1.50 7.76
N LYS A 51 5.64 1.81 7.89
CA LYS A 51 5.17 3.11 8.40
C LYS A 51 5.25 3.12 9.92
N ASN A 52 5.35 4.31 10.51
CA ASN A 52 5.41 4.52 11.96
C ASN A 52 6.56 3.75 12.64
N ARG A 53 7.63 3.44 11.91
CA ARG A 53 8.83 2.77 12.39
C ARG A 53 10.06 3.63 12.08
N MET A 54 10.97 3.75 13.05
CA MET A 54 12.29 4.36 12.83
C MET A 54 13.16 3.44 11.98
N ILE A 55 13.66 3.99 10.88
CA ILE A 55 14.61 3.34 9.98
C ILE A 55 15.91 4.11 10.09
N VAL A 56 16.95 3.45 10.59
CA VAL A 56 18.30 4.01 10.71
C VAL A 56 19.14 3.51 9.55
N GLU A 57 19.75 4.44 8.83
CA GLU A 57 20.61 4.20 7.68
C GLU A 57 21.98 4.79 7.93
N LEU A 58 23.03 4.03 7.63
CA LEU A 58 24.42 4.49 7.66
C LEU A 58 24.84 4.82 6.22
N ASP A 59 25.15 6.07 5.94
CA ASP A 59 25.79 6.45 4.68
C ASP A 59 27.28 6.05 4.74
N THR A 60 27.64 5.04 3.95
CA THR A 60 29.00 4.49 3.88
C THR A 60 30.01 5.49 3.33
N LYS A 61 29.59 6.49 2.57
CA LYS A 61 30.50 7.47 1.96
C LYS A 61 31.00 8.48 2.99
N ASN A 62 30.09 9.01 3.80
CA ASN A 62 30.39 10.08 4.75
C ASN A 62 30.44 9.60 6.21
N HIS A 63 30.24 8.30 6.47
CA HIS A 63 30.09 7.73 7.80
C HIS A 63 29.03 8.48 8.64
N GLN A 64 27.98 8.96 7.96
CA GLN A 64 26.89 9.73 8.59
C GLN A 64 25.73 8.80 8.90
N VAL A 65 25.24 8.88 10.13
CA VAL A 65 24.01 8.20 10.53
C VAL A 65 22.83 9.11 10.20
N SER A 66 21.82 8.54 9.55
CA SER A 66 20.53 9.19 9.36
C SER A 66 19.42 8.29 9.88
N CYS A 67 18.37 8.90 10.41
CA CYS A 67 17.18 8.18 10.86
C CYS A 67 15.97 8.80 10.17
N SER A 68 15.09 8.00 9.60
CA SER A 68 13.83 8.49 9.05
C SER A 68 12.62 7.71 9.55
N VAL A 69 11.51 8.43 9.71
CA VAL A 69 10.21 7.89 10.06
C VAL A 69 9.20 8.44 9.06
N THR A 70 8.48 7.53 8.40
CA THR A 70 7.29 7.90 7.63
C THR A 70 6.07 7.66 8.51
N SER A 71 5.52 8.75 9.05
CA SER A 71 4.34 8.69 9.89
C SER A 71 3.10 8.76 9.02
N ALA A 72 2.16 7.83 9.21
CA ALA A 72 0.93 7.77 8.43
C ALA A 72 -0.27 7.59 9.36
N THR A 73 -1.19 8.54 9.27
CA THR A 73 -2.56 8.44 9.78
C THR A 73 -3.51 8.18 8.59
N HIS A 74 -4.81 8.06 8.86
CA HIS A 74 -5.82 7.90 7.81
C HIS A 74 -5.83 9.07 6.82
N GLU A 75 -5.52 10.28 7.29
CA GLU A 75 -5.64 11.52 6.51
C GLU A 75 -4.31 12.08 6.05
N VAL A 76 -3.26 11.90 6.86
CA VAL A 76 -1.98 12.59 6.66
C VAL A 76 -0.82 11.60 6.64
N LYS A 77 0.07 11.79 5.67
CA LYS A 77 1.39 11.15 5.62
C LYS A 77 2.46 12.22 5.77
N SER A 78 3.29 12.10 6.79
CA SER A 78 4.46 12.96 6.97
C SER A 78 5.73 12.14 6.97
N ARG A 79 6.84 12.79 6.61
CA ARG A 79 8.16 12.18 6.66
C ARG A 79 9.08 13.07 7.45
N THR A 80 9.58 12.52 8.55
CA THR A 80 10.57 13.15 9.42
C THR A 80 11.90 12.43 9.22
N ALA A 81 12.98 13.17 9.05
CA ALA A 81 14.33 12.65 9.00
C ALA A 81 15.24 13.44 9.95
N VAL A 82 16.10 12.74 10.67
CA VAL A 82 17.18 13.30 11.47
C VAL A 82 18.49 12.96 10.78
N ILE A 83 19.31 13.97 10.51
CA ILE A 83 20.57 13.85 9.76
C ILE A 83 21.71 14.37 10.63
N GLN A 84 22.77 13.59 10.79
CA GLN A 84 23.98 14.03 11.49
C GLN A 84 24.97 14.67 10.51
N LYS A 85 25.40 15.92 10.79
CA LYS A 85 26.48 16.60 10.06
C LYS A 85 27.41 17.32 11.02
N HIS A 86 28.72 17.10 10.89
CA HIS A 86 29.76 17.74 11.73
C HIS A 86 29.47 17.65 13.24
N GLY A 87 29.00 16.48 13.71
CA GLY A 87 28.67 16.27 15.13
C GLY A 87 27.35 16.90 15.60
N LYS A 88 26.59 17.57 14.72
CA LYS A 88 25.27 18.16 15.01
C LYS A 88 24.15 17.38 14.34
N PHE A 89 22.99 17.33 14.98
CA PHE A 89 21.79 16.70 14.42
C PHE A 89 20.85 17.76 13.85
N TYR A 90 20.34 17.49 12.65
CA TYR A 90 19.42 18.35 11.91
C TYR A 90 18.11 17.60 11.67
N LEU A 91 17.00 18.25 11.97
CA LEU A 91 15.67 17.74 11.66
C LEU A 91 15.25 18.24 10.28
N LYS A 92 14.83 17.32 9.41
CA LYS A 92 14.19 17.60 8.12
C LYS A 92 12.77 17.05 8.18
N HIS A 93 11.78 17.89 7.92
CA HIS A 93 10.37 17.49 7.87
C HIS A 93 9.76 18.00 6.57
N ASN A 94 8.91 17.21 5.94
CA ASN A 94 8.28 17.58 4.68
C ASN A 94 7.33 18.79 4.78
N SER A 95 6.78 19.10 5.96
CA SER A 95 5.97 20.30 6.18
C SER A 95 6.78 21.56 6.47
N PHE A 96 8.07 21.45 6.79
CA PHE A 96 8.94 22.61 6.96
C PHE A 96 9.57 22.91 5.60
N THR A 97 8.84 23.64 4.76
CA THR A 97 9.35 24.21 3.51
C THR A 97 9.89 25.61 3.80
N GLU A 98 11.08 25.66 4.38
CA GLU A 98 11.98 26.84 4.36
C GLU A 98 13.39 26.39 3.99
#